data_AF-A6JEA5-F1
#
_entry.id   AF-A6JEA5-F1
#
_cell.length_a   1.000
_cell.length_b   1.000
_cell.length_c   1.000
_cell.angle_alpha   90.00
_cell.angle_beta   90.00
_cell.angle_gamma   90.00
#
_symmetry.space_group_name_H-M   'P 1'
#
loop_
_entity.id
_entity.type
_entity.pdbx_description
1 polymer ?
#
loop_
_entity_poly.entity_id
_entity_poly.type
_entity_poly.pdbx_seq_one_letter_code
_entity_poly.pdbx_strand_id
1 'polypeptide(L)'
;MTKEETQGLWEQSKEFLRSKDKTKRRPRSLLERLRWVTLGYHYNWDSKKYSADHYTPFPSDLAFLSEQVATACGFQGFRAEAGILNYYRLDSTLGIHVDRSELDHSKPLLSFSFGQSAIFLLGGLKRDEAPTAMFMHSGDIMVMSGFSRLLNHAVPRVLPHPDGECLPHCLETPLPAVLPSGSLLEPCSVEDWQVCATYLKTARVNMTVRQVLATGQDFPLEPMEEPKRDITADGLCHLHDQKSPVKRKRLNTND
;
A
#
# COMPACT_ATOMS: atom_id res chain seq x y z
N MET A 1 -2.50 -8.22 -11.69
CA MET A 1 -2.37 -7.98 -13.13
C MET A 1 -0.89 -8.07 -13.47
N THR A 2 -0.53 -8.72 -14.55
CA THR A 2 0.86 -8.77 -15.03
C THR A 2 1.26 -7.46 -15.70
N LYS A 3 2.56 -7.29 -15.98
CA LYS A 3 3.09 -6.11 -16.68
C LYS A 3 2.49 -6.00 -18.09
N GLU A 4 2.27 -7.13 -18.74
CA GLU A 4 1.67 -7.24 -20.07
C GLU A 4 0.17 -6.84 -20.04
N GLU A 5 -0.55 -7.23 -18.98
CA GLU A 5 -1.98 -6.88 -18.81
C GLU A 5 -2.23 -5.40 -18.53
N THR A 6 -1.20 -4.67 -18.08
CA THR A 6 -1.27 -3.22 -17.81
C THR A 6 -0.63 -2.37 -18.91
N GLN A 7 -0.09 -3.01 -19.95
CA GLN A 7 0.55 -2.33 -21.06
C GLN A 7 -0.48 -1.46 -21.82
N GLY A 8 -0.09 -0.21 -22.10
CA GLY A 8 -0.96 0.72 -22.82
C GLY A 8 -2.14 1.29 -22.01
N LEU A 9 -2.16 1.14 -20.68
CA LEU A 9 -3.21 1.71 -19.80
C LEU A 9 -3.49 3.18 -20.11
N TRP A 10 -2.43 3.96 -20.27
CA TRP A 10 -2.53 5.40 -20.54
C TRP A 10 -3.01 5.70 -21.96
N GLU A 11 -2.40 5.06 -22.96
CA GLU A 11 -2.77 5.25 -24.37
C GLU A 11 -4.21 4.82 -24.67
N GLN A 12 -4.69 3.72 -24.07
CA GLN A 12 -6.10 3.31 -24.16
C GLN A 12 -7.05 4.41 -23.61
N SER A 13 -6.63 5.11 -22.56
CA SER A 13 -7.42 6.17 -21.95
C SER A 13 -7.41 7.44 -22.80
N LYS A 14 -6.30 7.77 -23.46
CA LYS A 14 -6.22 8.86 -24.44
C LYS A 14 -7.06 8.59 -25.68
N GLU A 15 -6.96 7.40 -26.26
CA GLU A 15 -7.74 7.01 -27.43
C GLU A 15 -9.25 7.11 -27.16
N PHE A 16 -9.67 6.79 -25.93
CA PHE A 16 -11.06 6.98 -25.53
C PHE A 16 -11.52 8.44 -25.59
N LEU A 17 -10.69 9.40 -25.15
CA LEU A 17 -11.05 10.83 -25.21
C LEU A 17 -11.21 11.31 -26.65
N ARG A 18 -10.44 10.74 -27.58
CA ARG A 18 -10.48 11.05 -29.02
C ARG A 18 -11.71 10.44 -29.71
N SER A 19 -12.30 9.39 -29.15
CA SER A 19 -13.49 8.74 -29.69
C SER A 19 -14.74 9.63 -29.58
N LYS A 20 -15.52 9.70 -30.66
CA LYS A 20 -16.79 10.45 -30.72
C LYS A 20 -17.96 9.71 -30.06
N ASP A 21 -17.79 8.44 -29.73
CA ASP A 21 -18.86 7.54 -29.26
C ASP A 21 -18.98 7.55 -27.71
N LYS A 22 -19.14 8.75 -27.13
CA LYS A 22 -19.09 8.98 -25.66
C LYS A 22 -20.27 8.39 -24.87
N THR A 23 -21.35 7.99 -25.55
CA THR A 23 -22.64 7.63 -24.92
C THR A 23 -22.98 6.15 -24.94
N LYS A 24 -22.14 5.29 -25.54
CA LYS A 24 -22.38 3.84 -25.53
C LYS A 24 -21.89 3.19 -24.24
N ARG A 25 -22.73 2.33 -23.67
CA ARG A 25 -22.36 1.47 -22.53
C ARG A 25 -21.18 0.60 -22.94
N ARG A 26 -20.07 0.69 -22.20
CA ARG A 26 -18.80 0.02 -22.52
C ARG A 26 -18.23 -0.71 -21.30
N PRO A 27 -17.34 -1.70 -21.52
CA PRO A 27 -16.53 -2.23 -20.44
C PRO A 27 -15.60 -1.15 -19.87
N ARG A 28 -15.21 -1.32 -18.60
CA ARG A 28 -14.30 -0.39 -17.94
C ARG A 28 -12.90 -0.46 -18.52
N SER A 29 -12.26 0.70 -18.72
CA SER A 29 -10.85 0.79 -19.15
C SER A 29 -9.91 0.23 -18.09
N LEU A 30 -8.63 0.03 -18.45
CA LEU A 30 -7.60 -0.36 -17.47
C LEU A 30 -7.49 0.66 -16.33
N LEU A 31 -7.51 1.96 -16.64
CA LEU A 31 -7.46 3.03 -15.63
C LEU A 31 -8.68 2.99 -14.69
N GLU A 32 -9.89 2.75 -15.21
CA GLU A 32 -11.13 2.63 -14.43
C GLU A 32 -11.18 1.34 -13.58
N ARG A 33 -10.37 0.33 -13.92
CA ARG A 33 -10.20 -0.92 -13.17
C ARG A 33 -9.09 -0.88 -12.14
N LEU A 34 -8.20 0.13 -12.17
CA LEU A 34 -7.12 0.26 -11.20
C LEU A 34 -7.68 0.46 -9.79
N ARG A 35 -7.10 -0.24 -8.82
CA ARG A 35 -7.55 -0.24 -7.41
C ARG A 35 -6.46 0.17 -6.45
N TRP A 36 -5.27 -0.37 -6.64
CA TRP A 36 -4.12 -0.04 -5.82
C TRP A 36 -2.81 -0.19 -6.62
N VAL A 37 -1.77 0.52 -6.18
CA VAL A 37 -0.38 0.37 -6.63
C VAL A 37 0.51 0.43 -5.40
N THR A 38 1.55 -0.41 -5.33
CA THR A 38 2.56 -0.37 -4.28
C THR A 38 3.89 0.16 -4.83
N LEU A 39 4.62 0.93 -4.03
CA LEU A 39 5.91 1.57 -4.37
C LEU A 39 6.94 1.24 -3.29
N GLY A 40 8.24 1.21 -3.62
CA GLY A 40 9.27 0.91 -2.64
C GLY A 40 9.25 -0.57 -2.24
N TYR A 41 9.32 -0.84 -0.95
CA TYR A 41 9.03 -2.18 -0.41
C TYR A 41 7.55 -2.50 -0.61
N HIS A 42 7.27 -3.57 -1.35
CA HIS A 42 5.90 -3.93 -1.70
C HIS A 42 5.21 -4.63 -0.54
N TYR A 43 4.04 -4.10 -0.15
CA TYR A 43 3.19 -4.75 0.84
C TYR A 43 2.60 -6.04 0.26
N ASN A 44 2.83 -7.17 0.93
CA ASN A 44 2.20 -8.43 0.58
C ASN A 44 0.84 -8.55 1.28
N TRP A 45 -0.24 -8.56 0.49
CA TRP A 45 -1.62 -8.61 1.00
C TRP A 45 -1.98 -9.91 1.72
N ASP A 46 -1.32 -11.02 1.37
CA ASP A 46 -1.57 -12.33 1.97
C ASP A 46 -0.83 -12.48 3.31
N SER A 47 0.49 -12.23 3.29
CA SER A 47 1.32 -12.36 4.51
C SER A 47 1.21 -11.17 5.45
N LYS A 48 0.69 -10.04 4.96
CA LYS A 48 0.57 -8.75 5.66
C LYS A 48 1.90 -8.20 6.16
N LYS A 49 2.98 -8.44 5.42
CA LYS A 49 4.35 -8.03 5.76
C LYS A 49 5.04 -7.36 4.57
N TYR A 50 6.08 -6.60 4.87
CA TYR A 50 7.09 -6.16 3.92
C TYR A 50 8.28 -7.12 3.94
N SER A 51 9.01 -7.21 2.82
CA SER A 51 10.26 -7.96 2.71
C SER A 51 11.26 -7.23 1.82
N ALA A 52 12.54 -7.60 1.93
CA ALA A 52 13.59 -7.10 1.06
C ALA A 52 13.46 -7.63 -0.39
N ASP A 53 12.90 -8.84 -0.56
CA ASP A 53 12.85 -9.55 -1.85
C ASP A 53 11.90 -8.92 -2.87
N HIS A 54 10.91 -8.14 -2.39
CA HIS A 54 9.97 -7.43 -3.25
C HIS A 54 10.14 -5.93 -3.08
N TYR A 55 11.06 -5.37 -3.85
CA TYR A 55 11.38 -3.96 -3.86
C TYR A 55 11.46 -3.40 -5.29
N THR A 56 10.88 -2.22 -5.49
CA THR A 56 11.13 -1.35 -6.65
C THR A 56 11.58 0.01 -6.14
N PRO A 57 12.56 0.69 -6.77
CA PRO A 57 12.98 2.03 -6.34
C PRO A 57 11.79 2.97 -6.09
N PHE A 58 11.76 3.57 -4.90
CA PHE A 58 10.70 4.50 -4.54
C PHE A 58 10.85 5.79 -5.40
N PRO A 59 9.77 6.34 -5.98
CA PRO A 59 9.85 7.55 -6.80
C PRO A 59 10.42 8.74 -6.02
N SER A 60 11.51 9.33 -6.52
CA SER A 60 12.29 10.34 -5.78
C SER A 60 11.53 11.65 -5.60
N ASP A 61 10.65 12.01 -6.52
CA ASP A 61 9.76 13.16 -6.44
C ASP A 61 8.75 13.03 -5.28
N LEU A 62 8.09 11.88 -5.17
CA LEU A 62 7.18 11.58 -4.08
C LEU A 62 7.92 11.39 -2.75
N ALA A 63 9.14 10.83 -2.77
CA ALA A 63 9.99 10.74 -1.60
C ALA A 63 10.31 12.13 -1.06
N PHE A 64 10.77 13.03 -1.93
CA PHE A 64 11.11 14.41 -1.56
C PHE A 64 9.89 15.14 -0.99
N LEU A 65 8.73 15.07 -1.65
CA LEU A 65 7.48 15.65 -1.14
C LEU A 65 7.16 15.14 0.28
N SER A 66 7.27 13.82 0.48
CA SER A 66 6.96 13.18 1.77
C SER A 66 7.94 13.62 2.85
N GLU A 67 9.23 13.73 2.53
CA GLU A 67 10.26 14.23 3.42
C GLU A 67 10.02 15.69 3.83
N GLN A 68 9.60 16.55 2.89
CA GLN A 68 9.27 17.94 3.19
C GLN A 68 8.09 18.04 4.15
N VAL A 69 7.01 17.29 3.90
CA VAL A 69 5.83 17.24 4.78
C VAL A 69 6.19 16.70 6.16
N ALA A 70 6.94 15.60 6.22
CA ALA A 70 7.39 15.02 7.49
C ALA A 70 8.25 16.00 8.29
N THR A 71 9.20 16.67 7.64
CA THR A 71 10.08 17.67 8.25
C THR A 71 9.27 18.86 8.78
N ALA A 72 8.32 19.37 8.01
CA ALA A 72 7.43 20.46 8.44
C ALA A 72 6.57 20.08 9.66
N CYS A 73 6.28 18.78 9.83
CA CYS A 73 5.56 18.24 10.98
C CYS A 73 6.47 17.82 12.15
N GLY A 74 7.78 18.11 12.10
CA GLY A 74 8.73 17.81 13.18
C GLY A 74 9.36 16.42 13.13
N PHE A 75 9.26 15.70 12.02
CA PHE A 75 9.86 14.38 11.83
C PHE A 75 11.07 14.46 10.90
N GLN A 76 12.19 14.99 11.40
CA GLN A 76 13.43 15.01 10.62
C GLN A 76 13.96 13.59 10.35
N GLY A 77 14.57 13.41 9.18
CA GLY A 77 15.16 12.12 8.80
C GLY A 77 14.14 11.01 8.53
N PHE A 78 12.88 11.37 8.25
CA PHE A 78 11.91 10.46 7.66
C PHE A 78 12.42 9.94 6.30
N ARG A 79 12.21 8.66 6.01
CA ARG A 79 12.56 8.04 4.72
C ARG A 79 11.32 7.43 4.08
N ALA A 80 11.02 7.83 2.85
CA ALA A 80 9.94 7.23 2.07
C ALA A 80 10.39 5.87 1.51
N GLU A 81 9.98 4.79 2.17
CA GLU A 81 10.47 3.43 1.88
C GLU A 81 9.37 2.53 1.32
N ALA A 82 8.11 2.78 1.66
CA ALA A 82 6.96 2.07 1.10
C ALA A 82 5.79 3.01 0.84
N GLY A 83 5.13 2.78 -0.29
CA GLY A 83 3.99 3.56 -0.75
C GLY A 83 2.81 2.67 -1.10
N ILE A 84 1.60 3.07 -0.74
CA ILE A 84 0.36 2.47 -1.23
C ILE A 84 -0.51 3.57 -1.82
N LEU A 85 -0.72 3.50 -3.13
CA LEU A 85 -1.66 4.34 -3.87
C LEU A 85 -2.99 3.61 -3.93
N ASN A 86 -4.08 4.21 -3.45
CA ASN A 86 -5.42 3.66 -3.53
C ASN A 86 -6.31 4.49 -4.46
N TYR A 87 -7.02 3.80 -5.35
CA TYR A 87 -7.87 4.38 -6.39
C TYR A 87 -9.33 4.06 -6.11
N TYR A 88 -10.08 5.07 -5.68
CA TYR A 88 -11.47 4.94 -5.27
C TYR A 88 -12.40 5.48 -6.35
N ARG A 89 -13.45 4.72 -6.64
CA ARG A 89 -14.65 5.20 -7.32
C ARG A 89 -15.65 5.71 -6.28
N LEU A 90 -16.69 6.41 -6.70
CA LEU A 90 -17.75 6.91 -5.80
C LEU A 90 -18.40 5.81 -4.92
N ASP A 91 -18.47 4.58 -5.43
CA ASP A 91 -19.02 3.42 -4.71
C ASP A 91 -17.98 2.65 -3.88
N SER A 92 -16.75 3.12 -3.83
CA SER A 92 -15.67 2.44 -3.12
C SER A 92 -15.65 2.81 -1.64
N THR A 93 -15.30 1.83 -0.82
CA THR A 93 -15.13 1.99 0.63
C THR A 93 -13.80 1.37 1.07
N LEU A 94 -13.25 1.87 2.17
CA LEU A 94 -12.18 1.19 2.91
C LEU A 94 -12.71 0.84 4.30
N GLY A 95 -12.72 -0.46 4.61
CA GLY A 95 -13.21 -0.96 5.89
C GLY A 95 -12.33 -0.56 7.07
N ILE A 96 -12.86 -0.76 8.28
CA ILE A 96 -12.13 -0.44 9.53
C ILE A 96 -10.89 -1.34 9.65
N HIS A 97 -9.72 -0.72 9.77
CA HIS A 97 -8.42 -1.38 9.92
C HIS A 97 -7.43 -0.52 10.73
N VAL A 98 -6.28 -1.10 11.06
CA VAL A 98 -5.13 -0.43 11.69
C VAL A 98 -3.89 -0.80 10.87
N ASP A 99 -3.02 0.17 10.60
CA ASP A 99 -1.74 -0.06 9.93
C ASP A 99 -0.68 -0.48 10.94
N ARG A 100 -0.26 -1.75 10.87
CA ARG A 100 0.69 -2.38 11.82
C ARG A 100 1.86 -3.09 11.14
N SER A 101 1.95 -3.01 9.83
CA SER A 101 2.80 -3.88 9.02
C SER A 101 4.26 -3.43 9.00
N GLU A 102 4.50 -2.16 9.33
CA GLU A 102 5.81 -1.54 9.48
C GLU A 102 6.51 -2.05 10.74
N LEU A 103 7.85 -2.13 10.73
CA LEU A 103 8.63 -2.57 11.89
C LEU A 103 8.81 -1.43 12.92
N ASP A 104 8.90 -0.18 12.44
CA ASP A 104 9.06 1.00 13.28
C ASP A 104 7.76 1.84 13.30
N HIS A 105 7.02 1.80 14.41
CA HIS A 105 5.80 2.59 14.59
C HIS A 105 6.07 4.00 15.15
N SER A 106 7.33 4.35 15.45
CA SER A 106 7.69 5.71 15.88
C SER A 106 7.63 6.71 14.72
N LYS A 107 7.71 6.22 13.47
CA LYS A 107 7.70 7.05 12.26
C LYS A 107 6.28 7.40 11.83
N PRO A 108 6.07 8.61 11.29
CA PRO A 108 4.76 9.03 10.82
C PRO A 108 4.33 8.20 9.60
N LEU A 109 3.02 8.15 9.40
CA LEU A 109 2.37 7.74 8.17
C LEU A 109 1.74 8.98 7.55
N LEU A 110 2.13 9.25 6.31
CA LEU A 110 1.63 10.40 5.55
C LEU A 110 0.56 9.90 4.58
N SER A 111 -0.59 10.56 4.53
CA SER A 111 -1.69 10.24 3.63
C SER A 111 -2.17 11.48 2.88
N PHE A 112 -2.02 11.46 1.57
CA PHE A 112 -2.37 12.53 0.64
C PHE A 112 -3.69 12.19 -0.05
N SER A 113 -4.55 13.18 -0.30
CA SER A 113 -5.85 12.98 -0.95
C SER A 113 -6.03 13.90 -2.15
N PHE A 114 -6.46 13.36 -3.30
CA PHE A 114 -6.74 14.13 -4.52
C PHE A 114 -8.04 13.69 -5.18
N GLY A 115 -8.74 14.63 -5.83
CA GLY A 115 -10.00 14.38 -6.52
C GLY A 115 -11.21 14.54 -5.61
N GLN A 116 -12.22 13.67 -5.77
CA GLN A 116 -13.46 13.78 -5.01
C GLN A 116 -13.24 13.68 -3.49
N SER A 117 -14.04 14.41 -2.74
CA SER A 117 -13.94 14.44 -1.27
C SER A 117 -14.33 13.10 -0.66
N ALA A 118 -13.75 12.74 0.48
CA ALA A 118 -14.14 11.55 1.23
C ALA A 118 -14.50 11.87 2.68
N ILE A 119 -15.30 11.00 3.28
CA ILE A 119 -15.47 10.93 4.73
C ILE A 119 -14.39 9.97 5.25
N PHE A 120 -13.59 10.45 6.20
CA PHE A 120 -12.64 9.64 6.95
C PHE A 120 -13.13 9.48 8.38
N LEU A 121 -13.00 8.27 8.93
CA LEU A 121 -13.34 7.96 10.30
C LEU A 121 -12.05 7.62 11.06
N LEU A 122 -11.77 8.37 12.13
CA LEU A 122 -10.68 8.09 13.07
C LEU A 122 -11.27 7.62 14.40
N GLY A 123 -11.09 6.34 14.71
CA GLY A 123 -11.57 5.68 15.91
C GLY A 123 -10.52 5.54 17.00
N GLY A 124 -10.77 4.62 17.93
CA GLY A 124 -9.89 4.30 19.04
C GLY A 124 -8.87 3.20 18.76
N LEU A 125 -8.14 2.80 19.81
CA LEU A 125 -7.29 1.60 19.81
C LEU A 125 -8.14 0.32 19.69
N LYS A 126 -9.36 0.35 20.21
CA LYS A 126 -10.35 -0.71 20.06
C LYS A 126 -11.37 -0.33 18.99
N ARG A 127 -11.90 -1.35 18.31
CA ARG A 127 -12.80 -1.19 17.15
C ARG A 127 -14.21 -0.73 17.52
N ASP A 128 -14.60 -0.89 18.78
CA ASP A 128 -15.89 -0.52 19.35
C ASP A 128 -15.96 0.94 19.84
N GLU A 129 -14.84 1.64 19.87
CA GLU A 129 -14.79 3.06 20.21
C GLU A 129 -15.37 3.91 19.06
N ALA A 130 -16.29 4.82 19.39
CA ALA A 130 -16.97 5.65 18.42
C ALA A 130 -15.97 6.58 17.69
N PRO A 131 -15.92 6.57 16.35
CA PRO A 131 -14.95 7.37 15.61
C PRO A 131 -15.39 8.82 15.46
N THR A 132 -14.40 9.71 15.34
CA THR A 132 -14.61 11.07 14.85
C THR A 132 -14.60 11.07 13.32
N ALA A 133 -15.64 11.65 12.71
CA ALA A 133 -15.73 11.82 11.26
C ALA A 133 -15.11 13.15 10.83
N MET A 134 -14.39 13.14 9.72
CA MET A 134 -13.82 14.35 9.11
C MET A 134 -13.84 14.24 7.58
N PHE A 135 -13.84 15.39 6.90
CA PHE A 135 -13.66 15.44 5.46
C PHE A 135 -12.19 15.31 5.08
N MET A 136 -11.95 14.69 3.94
CA MET A 136 -10.68 14.71 3.22
C MET A 136 -10.96 15.27 1.82
N HIS A 137 -10.66 16.55 1.62
CA HIS A 137 -10.77 17.24 0.34
C HIS A 137 -9.54 16.99 -0.55
N SER A 138 -9.58 17.51 -1.77
CA SER A 138 -8.43 17.44 -2.68
C SER A 138 -7.33 18.40 -2.23
N GLY A 139 -6.13 17.87 -2.04
CA GLY A 139 -4.96 18.58 -1.51
C GLY A 139 -4.73 18.36 -0.01
N ASP A 140 -5.71 17.81 0.72
CA ASP A 140 -5.55 17.56 2.15
C ASP A 140 -4.51 16.47 2.42
N ILE A 141 -3.73 16.69 3.48
CA ILE A 141 -2.68 15.79 3.95
C ILE A 141 -2.96 15.42 5.41
N MET A 142 -3.02 14.12 5.68
CA MET A 142 -3.09 13.59 7.04
C MET A 142 -1.73 13.03 7.43
N VAL A 143 -1.25 13.39 8.62
CA VAL A 143 -0.07 12.80 9.23
C VAL A 143 -0.50 12.09 10.51
N MET A 144 -0.43 10.76 10.50
CA MET A 144 -0.65 9.93 11.69
C MET A 144 0.71 9.66 12.30
N SER A 145 0.88 9.84 13.61
CA SER A 145 2.17 9.70 14.32
C SER A 145 1.94 9.39 15.79
N GLY A 146 2.90 8.73 16.45
CA GLY A 146 2.77 8.38 17.87
C GLY A 146 1.49 7.60 18.15
N PHE A 147 0.69 8.06 19.13
CA PHE A 147 -0.56 7.41 19.54
C PHE A 147 -1.54 7.19 18.36
N SER A 148 -1.63 8.15 17.43
CA SER A 148 -2.60 8.05 16.34
C SER A 148 -2.27 6.99 15.30
N ARG A 149 -1.02 6.50 15.23
CA ARG A 149 -0.59 5.47 14.25
C ARG A 149 -1.35 4.16 14.37
N LEU A 150 -1.79 3.83 15.59
CA LEU A 150 -2.38 2.53 15.91
C LEU A 150 -3.88 2.60 16.12
N LEU A 151 -4.51 3.73 15.75
CA LEU A 151 -5.95 3.90 15.81
C LEU A 151 -6.65 3.23 14.63
N ASN A 152 -7.82 2.66 14.92
CA ASN A 152 -8.71 2.12 13.91
C ASN A 152 -9.21 3.26 13.03
N HIS A 153 -9.20 3.05 11.71
CA HIS A 153 -9.70 4.05 10.78
C HIS A 153 -10.34 3.43 9.54
N ALA A 154 -11.18 4.22 8.88
CA ALA A 154 -11.95 3.79 7.72
C ALA A 154 -12.25 4.96 6.77
N VAL A 155 -12.59 4.63 5.52
CA VAL A 155 -13.13 5.56 4.53
C VAL A 155 -14.48 5.02 4.08
N PRO A 156 -15.58 5.34 4.79
CA PRO A 156 -16.90 4.77 4.49
C PRO A 156 -17.51 5.31 3.20
N ARG A 157 -17.07 6.48 2.71
CA ARG A 157 -17.72 7.13 1.56
C ARG A 157 -16.77 8.06 0.81
N VAL A 158 -16.78 7.94 -0.51
CA VAL A 158 -16.35 9.01 -1.43
C VAL A 158 -17.60 9.75 -1.88
N LEU A 159 -17.58 11.07 -1.76
CA LEU A 159 -18.72 11.94 -2.04
C LEU A 159 -18.67 12.38 -3.51
N PRO A 160 -19.79 12.36 -4.24
CA PRO A 160 -19.84 13.03 -5.54
C PRO A 160 -19.65 14.54 -5.36
N HIS A 161 -19.22 15.24 -6.41
CA HIS A 161 -19.19 16.69 -6.41
C HIS A 161 -20.62 17.24 -6.25
N PRO A 162 -20.82 18.36 -5.53
CA PRO A 162 -22.16 18.95 -5.33
C PRO A 162 -22.94 19.18 -6.64
N ASP A 163 -22.24 19.63 -7.68
CA ASP A 163 -22.82 19.91 -9.01
C ASP A 163 -22.75 18.73 -10.01
N GLY A 164 -22.54 17.50 -9.53
CA GLY A 164 -22.52 16.30 -10.37
C GLY A 164 -21.11 15.82 -10.76
N GLU A 165 -20.81 15.72 -12.06
CA GLU A 165 -19.51 15.23 -12.56
C GLU A 165 -18.54 16.39 -12.84
N CYS A 166 -18.14 17.06 -11.77
CA CYS A 166 -17.23 18.21 -11.78
C CYS A 166 -15.98 17.96 -10.92
N LEU A 167 -14.94 18.76 -11.17
CA LEU A 167 -13.73 18.75 -10.35
C LEU A 167 -13.88 19.75 -9.20
N PRO A 168 -13.27 19.48 -8.03
CA PRO A 168 -13.05 20.51 -7.02
C PRO A 168 -12.27 21.70 -7.59
N HIS A 169 -12.63 22.91 -7.18
CA HIS A 169 -12.04 24.15 -7.70
C HIS A 169 -10.51 24.22 -7.61
N CYS A 170 -9.90 23.65 -6.56
CA CYS A 170 -8.44 23.61 -6.42
C CYS A 170 -7.72 22.81 -7.52
N LEU A 171 -8.44 21.94 -8.25
CA LEU A 171 -7.92 21.20 -9.40
C LEU A 171 -8.18 21.90 -10.74
N GLU A 172 -8.97 22.97 -10.77
CA GLU A 172 -9.22 23.74 -12.00
C GLU A 172 -8.12 24.76 -12.28
N THR A 173 -7.31 25.08 -11.25
CA THR A 173 -6.19 26.01 -11.39
C THR A 173 -5.08 25.34 -12.20
N PRO A 174 -4.66 25.91 -13.35
CA PRO A 174 -3.60 25.32 -14.16
C PRO A 174 -2.25 25.39 -13.44
N LEU A 175 -1.35 24.47 -13.80
CA LEU A 175 0.05 24.58 -13.38
C LEU A 175 0.66 25.91 -13.83
N PRO A 176 1.60 26.50 -13.05
CA PRO A 176 2.29 27.72 -13.46
C PRO A 176 2.96 27.55 -14.83
N ALA A 177 2.81 28.56 -15.69
CA ALA A 177 3.40 28.55 -17.04
C ALA A 177 4.94 28.47 -17.02
N VAL A 178 5.56 28.98 -15.96
CA VAL A 178 7.00 28.92 -15.73
C VAL A 178 7.23 28.27 -14.38
N LEU A 179 7.86 27.10 -14.38
CA LEU A 179 8.27 26.41 -13.17
C LEU A 179 9.68 26.89 -12.75
N PRO A 180 9.96 26.97 -11.43
CA PRO A 180 11.29 27.34 -10.94
C PRO A 180 12.39 26.40 -11.46
N SER A 181 13.60 26.93 -11.64
CA SER A 181 14.77 26.09 -11.93
C SER A 181 15.00 25.09 -10.78
N GLY A 182 15.15 23.80 -11.13
CA GLY A 182 15.27 22.73 -10.14
C GLY A 182 13.93 22.25 -9.55
N SER A 183 12.79 22.67 -10.12
CA SER A 183 11.48 22.10 -9.79
C SER A 183 11.43 20.60 -10.07
N LEU A 184 10.87 19.84 -9.13
CA LEU A 184 10.51 18.43 -9.34
C LEU A 184 9.17 18.27 -10.09
N LEU A 185 8.35 19.32 -10.11
CA LEU A 185 7.15 19.33 -10.94
C LEU A 185 7.54 19.47 -12.40
N GLU A 186 6.87 18.70 -13.25
CA GLU A 186 6.98 18.76 -14.70
C GLU A 186 5.69 19.33 -15.32
N PRO A 187 5.77 19.99 -16.49
CA PRO A 187 4.58 20.43 -17.22
C PRO A 187 3.68 19.23 -17.57
N CYS A 188 2.37 19.37 -17.34
CA CYS A 188 1.39 18.38 -17.76
C CYS A 188 0.81 18.76 -19.13
N SER A 189 0.84 17.84 -20.10
CA SER A 189 0.22 18.10 -21.40
C SER A 189 -1.29 18.23 -21.28
N VAL A 190 -1.92 19.01 -22.16
CA VAL A 190 -3.39 19.19 -22.17
C VAL A 190 -4.12 17.85 -22.34
N GLU A 191 -3.56 16.94 -23.14
CA GLU A 191 -4.14 15.62 -23.36
C GLU A 191 -4.07 14.75 -22.10
N ASP A 192 -2.91 14.72 -21.42
CA ASP A 192 -2.76 13.98 -20.17
C ASP A 192 -3.68 14.54 -19.08
N TRP A 193 -3.75 15.87 -18.96
CA TRP A 193 -4.65 16.52 -18.03
C TRP A 193 -6.12 16.20 -18.32
N GLN A 194 -6.52 16.13 -19.58
CA GLN A 194 -7.90 15.76 -19.92
C GLN A 194 -8.25 14.34 -19.47
N VAL A 195 -7.30 13.40 -19.50
CA VAL A 195 -7.49 12.04 -18.95
C VAL A 195 -7.66 12.12 -17.44
N CYS A 196 -6.74 12.80 -16.74
CA CYS A 196 -6.79 13.00 -15.29
C CYS A 196 -8.11 13.66 -14.85
N ALA A 197 -8.46 14.78 -15.47
CA ALA A 197 -9.66 15.56 -15.18
C ALA A 197 -10.93 14.73 -15.38
N THR A 198 -11.02 13.99 -16.48
CA THR A 198 -12.19 13.13 -16.75
C THR A 198 -12.30 12.01 -15.71
N TYR A 199 -11.18 11.40 -15.31
CA TYR A 199 -11.15 10.37 -14.28
C TYR A 199 -11.55 10.90 -12.90
N LEU A 200 -10.97 12.03 -12.47
CA LEU A 200 -11.15 12.60 -11.13
C LEU A 200 -12.54 13.19 -10.89
N LYS A 201 -13.36 13.41 -11.93
CA LYS A 201 -14.78 13.78 -11.77
C LYS A 201 -15.60 12.75 -10.98
N THR A 202 -15.21 11.48 -11.00
CA THR A 202 -15.92 10.39 -10.31
C THR A 202 -14.98 9.50 -9.47
N ALA A 203 -13.77 10.00 -9.19
CA ALA A 203 -12.74 9.25 -8.49
C ALA A 203 -12.02 10.09 -7.42
N ARG A 204 -11.47 9.37 -6.45
CA ARG A 204 -10.53 9.89 -5.45
C ARG A 204 -9.26 9.05 -5.51
N VAL A 205 -8.11 9.70 -5.51
CA VAL A 205 -6.80 9.06 -5.37
C VAL A 205 -6.26 9.37 -3.99
N ASN A 206 -5.72 8.35 -3.33
CA ASN A 206 -5.05 8.47 -2.06
C ASN A 206 -3.64 7.92 -2.18
N MET A 207 -2.67 8.61 -1.60
CA MET A 207 -1.29 8.13 -1.54
C MET A 207 -0.91 8.02 -0.07
N THR A 208 -0.47 6.84 0.36
CA THR A 208 0.02 6.64 1.73
C THR A 208 1.49 6.28 1.68
N VAL A 209 2.33 7.05 2.38
CA VAL A 209 3.79 6.89 2.40
C VAL A 209 4.25 6.58 3.83
N ARG A 210 5.14 5.61 3.94
CA ARG A 210 5.62 5.03 5.20
C ARG A 210 7.12 4.82 5.17
N GLN A 211 7.72 4.89 6.35
CA GLN A 211 9.02 4.31 6.64
C GLN A 211 8.78 2.91 7.21
N VAL A 212 9.45 1.89 6.67
CA VAL A 212 9.23 0.48 7.03
C VAL A 212 10.26 0.03 8.08
N LEU A 213 11.51 0.42 7.89
CA LEU A 213 12.66 0.03 8.70
C LEU A 213 13.07 1.16 9.64
N ALA A 214 13.49 0.82 10.86
CA ALA A 214 14.15 1.80 11.72
C ALA A 214 15.47 2.28 11.09
N THR A 215 15.95 3.45 11.51
CA THR A 215 17.24 3.97 11.04
C THR A 215 18.38 3.02 11.44
N GLY A 216 19.10 2.48 10.46
CA GLY A 216 20.20 1.52 10.68
C GLY A 216 19.74 0.06 10.85
N GLN A 217 18.45 -0.23 10.66
CA GLN A 217 17.92 -1.59 10.66
C GLN A 217 17.75 -2.10 9.23
N ASP A 218 18.05 -3.39 9.04
CA ASP A 218 17.73 -4.16 7.82
C ASP A 218 16.63 -5.18 8.10
N PHE A 219 16.04 -5.74 7.04
CA PHE A 219 15.13 -6.88 7.18
C PHE A 219 15.89 -8.08 7.79
N PRO A 220 15.29 -8.80 8.75
CA PRO A 220 15.90 -10.01 9.29
C PRO A 220 16.17 -11.02 8.17
N LEU A 221 17.37 -11.61 8.16
CA LEU A 221 17.66 -12.76 7.31
C LEU A 221 16.76 -13.92 7.74
N GLU A 222 15.99 -14.50 6.82
CA GLU A 222 15.30 -15.75 7.13
C GLU A 222 16.36 -16.83 7.43
N PRO A 223 16.19 -17.63 8.50
CA PRO A 223 17.10 -18.73 8.76
C PRO A 223 17.03 -19.69 7.57
N MET A 224 18.18 -19.94 6.92
CA MET A 224 18.26 -21.00 5.92
C MET A 224 17.82 -22.30 6.59
N GLU A 225 16.73 -22.90 6.10
CA GLU A 225 16.41 -24.27 6.47
C GLU A 225 17.62 -25.13 6.09
N GLU A 226 18.35 -25.64 7.10
CA GLU A 226 19.37 -26.65 6.85
C GLU A 226 18.68 -27.82 6.14
N PRO A 227 19.18 -28.27 4.98
CA PRO A 227 18.61 -29.44 4.33
C PRO A 227 18.67 -30.59 5.33
N LYS A 228 17.51 -31.13 5.69
CA LYS A 228 17.39 -32.35 6.49
C LYS A 228 18.32 -33.38 5.84
N ARG A 229 19.38 -33.75 6.54
CA ARG A 229 20.21 -34.89 6.13
C ARG A 229 19.30 -36.13 6.18
N ASP A 230 18.93 -36.62 5.01
CA ASP A 230 18.34 -37.94 4.86
C ASP A 230 19.38 -38.97 5.32
N ILE A 231 19.23 -39.44 6.55
CA ILE A 231 19.89 -40.66 7.01
C ILE A 231 18.98 -41.82 6.61
N THR A 232 19.01 -42.19 5.32
CA THR A 232 18.53 -43.49 4.88
C THR A 232 19.46 -44.07 3.83
N ALA A 233 20.06 -45.20 4.23
CA ALA A 233 20.57 -46.31 3.44
C ALA A 233 21.79 -46.05 2.52
N ASP A 234 22.94 -46.57 2.96
CA ASP A 234 23.53 -47.71 2.26
C ASP A 234 24.28 -48.60 3.25
N GLY A 235 23.89 -49.87 3.29
CA GLY A 235 24.50 -50.89 4.12
C GLY A 235 25.52 -51.73 3.35
N LEU A 236 26.36 -52.48 4.08
CA LEU A 236 26.72 -53.86 3.73
C LEU A 236 27.51 -54.56 4.87
N CYS A 237 26.91 -55.67 5.31
CA CYS A 237 27.47 -56.97 5.75
C CYS A 237 28.63 -57.06 6.77
N HIS A 238 28.39 -57.75 7.91
CA HIS A 238 28.77 -59.17 8.08
C HIS A 238 28.18 -59.80 9.36
N LEU A 239 27.87 -61.09 9.25
CA LEU A 239 27.24 -61.98 10.24
C LEU A 239 28.09 -62.23 11.49
N HIS A 240 27.43 -62.40 12.66
CA HIS A 240 27.44 -63.69 13.36
C HIS A 240 26.36 -63.78 14.46
N ASP A 241 25.55 -64.83 14.34
CA ASP A 241 24.56 -65.32 15.28
C ASP A 241 25.23 -66.22 16.33
N GLN A 242 24.85 -66.09 17.62
CA GLN A 242 24.81 -67.20 18.59
C GLN A 242 24.14 -66.84 19.95
N LYS A 243 22.93 -67.39 20.14
CA LYS A 243 22.43 -68.15 21.31
C LYS A 243 22.45 -67.54 22.74
N SER A 244 21.25 -67.23 23.28
CA SER A 244 20.51 -68.05 24.29
C SER A 244 19.56 -67.22 25.19
N PRO A 245 18.42 -67.78 25.67
CA PRO A 245 17.36 -67.04 26.35
C PRO A 245 17.36 -67.21 27.89
N VAL A 246 16.95 -66.18 28.65
CA VAL A 246 16.56 -66.33 30.06
C VAL A 246 15.28 -65.54 30.37
N LYS A 247 14.34 -66.23 31.03
CA LYS A 247 12.98 -65.82 31.43
C LYS A 247 12.94 -65.04 32.76
N ARG A 248 11.81 -64.32 32.96
CA ARG A 248 11.16 -63.86 34.22
C ARG A 248 11.83 -62.65 34.90
N LYS A 249 11.12 -61.69 35.54
CA LYS A 249 9.78 -61.68 36.18
C LYS A 249 9.32 -60.21 36.36
N ARG A 250 8.00 -59.98 36.30
CA ARG A 250 7.33 -58.76 36.81
C ARG A 250 7.56 -58.59 38.32
N LEU A 251 7.70 -57.35 38.78
CA LEU A 251 7.21 -56.92 40.09
C LEU A 251 6.61 -55.50 39.97
N ASN A 252 5.32 -55.39 40.32
CA ASN A 252 4.67 -54.15 40.72
C ASN A 252 5.16 -53.75 42.11
N THR A 253 5.18 -52.46 42.41
CA THR A 253 4.72 -51.92 43.70
C THR A 253 4.27 -50.48 43.50
N ASN A 254 3.05 -50.21 43.96
CA ASN A 254 2.52 -48.87 44.21
C ASN A 254 3.18 -48.32 45.48
N ASP A 255 3.44 -47.02 45.52
CA ASP A 255 2.83 -46.06 46.45
C ASP A 255 2.94 -44.64 45.85
#